data_AF-A0A951S5D9-F1
#
_entry.id   AF-A0A951S5D9-F1
#
_cell.length_a   1.000
_cell.length_b   1.000
_cell.length_c   1.000
_cell.angle_alpha   90.00
_cell.angle_beta   90.00
_cell.angle_gamma   90.00
#
_symmetry.space_group_name_H-M   'P 1'
#
loop_
_entity.id
_entity.type
_entity.pdbx_description
1 polymer ?
#
loop_
_entity_poly.entity_id
_entity_poly.type
_entity_poly.pdbx_seq_one_letter_code
_entity_poly.pdbx_strand_id
1 'polypeptide(L)'
;MARKKTRISYDPTKGEIRMPSWSRDGNKIVHIRYIGVGAPEIFVMDKNGNNISRLTNNTLDDRYPQTVYEKKITFWSTNCLWIMDSSGTNQKQLADQQIDYSYCIAPTGDKVVYLVSNNSWTYENGTLW
;
A
#
# COMPACT_ATOMS: atom_id res chain seq x y z
N MET A 1 -13.57 -14.81 27.26
CA MET A 1 -13.44 -13.35 27.44
C MET A 1 -13.62 -12.67 26.07
N ALA A 2 -14.49 -11.66 25.97
CA ALA A 2 -14.69 -10.93 24.71
C ALA A 2 -13.52 -9.95 24.46
N ARG A 3 -12.92 -9.98 23.27
CA ARG A 3 -11.89 -9.01 22.87
C ARG A 3 -12.54 -7.63 22.72
N LYS A 4 -12.06 -6.63 23.46
CA LYS A 4 -12.49 -5.23 23.32
C LYS A 4 -11.97 -4.67 21.99
N LYS A 5 -12.87 -4.14 21.16
CA LYS A 5 -12.49 -3.43 19.93
C LYS A 5 -12.04 -2.01 20.29
N THR A 6 -10.91 -1.57 19.74
CA THR A 6 -10.39 -0.20 19.92
C THR A 6 -10.35 0.47 18.56
N ARG A 7 -10.89 1.69 18.48
CA ARG A 7 -10.73 2.54 17.30
C ARG A 7 -9.37 3.22 17.38
N ILE A 8 -8.48 2.88 16.45
CA ILE A 8 -7.08 3.34 16.47
C ILE A 8 -6.83 4.59 15.61
N SER A 9 -7.72 4.91 14.66
CA SER A 9 -7.61 6.13 13.87
C SER A 9 -8.99 6.54 13.35
N TYR A 10 -9.40 7.76 13.68
CA TYR A 10 -10.57 8.45 13.13
C TYR A 10 -10.44 9.93 13.45
N ASP A 11 -10.40 10.76 12.42
CA ASP A 11 -10.39 12.20 12.57
C ASP A 11 -11.20 12.79 11.41
N PRO A 12 -12.41 13.32 11.65
CA PRO A 12 -13.28 13.82 10.59
C PRO A 12 -12.67 15.03 9.86
N THR A 13 -11.65 15.67 10.44
CA THR A 13 -10.97 16.82 9.85
C THR A 13 -9.74 16.45 9.02
N LYS A 14 -9.24 15.21 9.17
CA LYS A 14 -8.03 14.73 8.46
C LYS A 14 -8.33 13.75 7.34
N GLY A 15 -9.60 13.64 6.95
CA GLY A 15 -10.05 12.85 5.82
C GLY A 15 -10.10 11.34 6.07
N GLU A 16 -10.66 10.65 5.09
CA GLU A 16 -10.98 9.22 5.18
C GLU A 16 -9.74 8.35 5.01
N ILE A 17 -9.64 7.30 5.84
CA ILE A 17 -8.57 6.30 5.80
C ILE A 17 -9.14 5.00 5.20
N ARG A 18 -8.46 4.45 4.20
CA ARG A 18 -8.83 3.17 3.57
C ARG A 18 -7.61 2.27 3.38
N MET A 19 -7.88 1.01 3.02
CA MET A 19 -6.87 0.03 2.60
C MET A 19 -5.68 -0.10 3.56
N PRO A 20 -5.92 -0.33 4.87
CA PRO A 20 -4.82 -0.47 5.81
C PRO A 20 -4.09 -1.82 5.62
N SER A 21 -2.77 -1.80 5.79
CA SER A 21 -1.93 -2.99 5.93
C SER A 21 -1.02 -2.84 7.14
N TRP A 22 -0.89 -3.92 7.91
CA TRP A 22 0.05 -3.99 9.03
C TRP A 22 1.48 -4.19 8.53
N SER A 23 2.45 -3.67 9.28
CA SER A 23 3.83 -4.14 9.22
C SER A 23 3.93 -5.55 9.80
N ARG A 24 4.95 -6.31 9.37
CA ARG A 24 5.15 -7.69 9.80
C ARG A 24 5.38 -7.83 11.31
N ASP A 25 6.08 -6.88 11.92
CA ASP A 25 6.27 -6.78 13.38
C ASP A 25 5.05 -6.25 14.13
N GLY A 26 4.01 -5.80 13.42
CA GLY A 26 2.80 -5.24 14.01
C GLY A 26 2.99 -3.88 14.69
N ASN A 27 4.09 -3.16 14.44
CA ASN A 27 4.34 -1.85 15.06
C ASN A 27 3.85 -0.66 14.22
N LYS A 28 3.65 -0.86 12.92
CA LYS A 28 3.22 0.18 11.98
C LYS A 28 2.00 -0.27 11.18
N ILE A 29 1.26 0.72 10.71
CA ILE A 29 0.16 0.55 9.77
C ILE A 29 0.43 1.50 8.62
N VAL A 30 0.44 0.96 7.40
CA VAL A 30 0.37 1.76 6.18
C VAL A 30 -1.07 1.81 5.71
N HIS A 31 -1.50 2.93 5.17
CA HIS A 31 -2.86 3.11 4.69
C HIS A 31 -2.92 4.21 3.64
N ILE A 32 -4.01 4.29 2.90
CA ILE A 32 -4.29 5.49 2.09
C ILE A 32 -5.11 6.49 2.90
N ARG A 33 -4.96 7.78 2.58
CA ARG A 33 -5.76 8.86 3.16
C ARG A 33 -6.18 9.84 2.06
N TYR A 34 -7.47 10.16 2.01
CA TYR A 34 -7.96 11.24 1.17
C TYR A 34 -7.76 12.57 1.89
N ILE A 35 -7.07 13.52 1.26
CA ILE A 35 -6.87 14.88 1.81
C ILE A 35 -7.64 15.84 0.90
N GLY A 36 -8.79 16.33 1.37
CA GLY A 36 -9.66 17.18 0.56
C GLY A 36 -10.30 16.43 -0.61
N VAL A 37 -10.31 17.06 -1.80
CA VAL A 37 -10.92 16.53 -3.03
C VAL A 37 -9.92 15.88 -4.00
N GLY A 38 -8.65 15.75 -3.59
CA GLY A 38 -7.57 15.20 -4.42
C GLY A 38 -7.50 13.66 -4.43
N ALA A 39 -6.53 13.15 -5.19
CA ALA A 39 -6.17 11.73 -5.17
C ALA A 39 -5.72 11.29 -3.76
N PRO A 40 -5.97 10.03 -3.37
CA PRO A 40 -5.52 9.51 -2.09
C PRO A 40 -4.00 9.37 -2.08
N GLU A 41 -3.44 9.48 -0.88
CA GLU A 41 -2.00 9.43 -0.66
C GLU A 41 -1.66 8.36 0.36
N ILE A 42 -0.46 7.79 0.27
CA ILE A 42 0.01 6.77 1.20
C ILE A 42 0.57 7.43 2.44
N PHE A 43 0.15 6.90 3.57
CA PHE A 43 0.58 7.30 4.89
C PHE A 43 1.06 6.09 5.69
N VAL A 44 1.88 6.37 6.68
CA VAL A 44 2.26 5.42 7.73
C VAL A 44 1.95 6.01 9.10
N MET A 45 1.55 5.17 10.04
CA MET A 45 1.34 5.52 11.44
C MET A 45 1.78 4.37 12.36
N ASP A 46 1.93 4.65 13.64
CA ASP A 46 2.16 3.63 14.66
C ASP A 46 0.91 2.77 14.88
N LYS A 47 1.09 1.57 15.46
CA LYS A 47 -0.01 0.65 15.80
C LYS A 47 -1.12 1.24 16.66
N ASN A 48 -0.83 2.32 17.37
CA ASN A 48 -1.76 3.06 18.24
C ASN A 48 -2.40 4.28 17.54
N GLY A 49 -2.08 4.54 16.27
CA GLY A 49 -2.59 5.66 15.49
C GLY A 49 -1.77 6.95 15.56
N ASN A 50 -0.67 6.96 16.32
CA ASN A 50 0.19 8.14 16.46
C ASN A 50 1.24 8.23 15.34
N ASN A 51 2.02 9.32 15.34
CA ASN A 51 3.17 9.53 14.45
C ASN A 51 2.84 9.33 12.96
N ILE A 52 1.71 9.92 12.55
CA ILE A 52 1.23 9.87 11.16
C ILE A 52 2.19 10.65 10.28
N SER A 53 2.69 10.02 9.21
CA SER A 53 3.55 10.63 8.20
C SER A 53 3.04 10.32 6.79
N ARG A 54 3.12 11.33 5.90
CA ARG A 54 2.75 11.21 4.48
C ARG A 54 3.98 10.72 3.70
N LEU A 55 3.82 9.65 2.93
CA LEU A 55 4.91 9.00 2.18
C LEU A 55 4.89 9.34 0.68
N THR A 56 3.72 9.60 0.12
CA THR A 56 3.55 10.07 -1.26
C THR A 56 2.92 11.46 -1.27
N ASN A 57 3.33 12.28 -2.23
CA ASN A 57 2.80 13.64 -2.40
C ASN A 57 2.84 13.98 -3.89
N ASN A 58 1.86 13.49 -4.62
CA ASN A 58 1.79 13.64 -6.07
C ASN A 58 0.31 13.81 -6.50
N THR A 59 0.05 13.80 -7.81
CA THR A 59 -1.31 13.94 -8.36
C THR A 59 -1.88 12.60 -8.86
N LEU A 60 -1.20 11.49 -8.57
CA LEU A 60 -1.51 10.15 -9.03
C LEU A 60 -2.39 9.43 -8.01
N ASP A 61 -3.10 8.41 -8.49
CA ASP A 61 -3.95 7.59 -7.63
C ASP A 61 -3.13 6.46 -7.00
N ASP A 62 -2.60 6.71 -5.80
CA ASP A 62 -1.77 5.75 -5.07
C ASP A 62 -2.63 4.88 -4.14
N ARG A 63 -2.62 3.56 -4.37
CA ARG A 63 -3.56 2.62 -3.72
C ARG A 63 -2.91 1.32 -3.25
N TYR A 64 -3.65 0.57 -2.44
CA TYR A 64 -3.30 -0.77 -1.96
C TYR A 64 -1.87 -0.87 -1.39
N PRO A 65 -1.50 -0.05 -0.39
CA PRO A 65 -0.17 -0.12 0.18
C PRO A 65 0.00 -1.42 0.99
N GLN A 66 1.14 -2.10 0.80
CA GLN A 66 1.55 -3.26 1.57
C GLN A 66 2.98 -3.12 2.06
N THR A 67 3.26 -3.56 3.28
CA THR A 67 4.63 -3.54 3.81
C THR A 67 5.42 -4.76 3.35
N VAL A 68 6.72 -4.57 3.11
CA VAL A 68 7.68 -5.63 2.79
C VAL A 68 8.85 -5.52 3.75
N TYR A 69 8.93 -6.46 4.69
CA TYR A 69 10.01 -6.57 5.70
C TYR A 69 10.41 -5.26 6.37
N GLU A 70 9.43 -4.43 6.74
CA GLU A 70 9.60 -3.16 7.47
C GLU A 70 10.36 -2.04 6.75
N LYS A 71 11.17 -2.38 5.75
CA LYS A 71 12.04 -1.45 5.03
C LYS A 71 11.44 -0.92 3.76
N LYS A 72 10.46 -1.64 3.19
CA LYS A 72 9.84 -1.25 1.93
C LYS A 72 8.33 -1.28 2.00
N ILE A 73 7.72 -0.52 1.11
CA ILE A 73 6.28 -0.48 0.89
C ILE A 73 6.05 -0.64 -0.60
N THR A 74 5.19 -1.58 -0.98
CA THR A 74 4.64 -1.65 -2.32
C THR A 74 3.29 -0.98 -2.38
N PHE A 75 2.95 -0.44 -3.53
CA PHE A 75 1.67 0.18 -3.77
C PHE A 75 1.37 0.18 -5.26
N TRP A 76 0.10 0.29 -5.57
CA TRP A 76 -0.36 0.50 -6.92
C TRP A 76 -0.33 2.00 -7.23
N SER A 77 0.26 2.38 -8.35
CA SER A 77 0.23 3.75 -8.85
C SER A 77 0.17 3.74 -10.38
N THR A 78 -0.80 4.46 -10.94
CA THR A 78 -0.95 4.67 -12.39
C THR A 78 -0.93 3.37 -13.20
N ASN A 79 -1.75 2.38 -12.79
CA ASN A 79 -1.82 1.03 -13.37
C ASN A 79 -0.54 0.18 -13.24
N CYS A 80 0.42 0.56 -12.40
CA CYS A 80 1.66 -0.20 -12.24
C CYS A 80 1.91 -0.54 -10.76
N LEU A 81 2.71 -1.58 -10.53
CA LEU A 81 3.23 -1.88 -9.20
C LEU A 81 4.45 -1.01 -8.93
N TRP A 82 4.45 -0.32 -7.81
CA TRP A 82 5.54 0.50 -7.32
C TRP A 82 6.07 -0.02 -6.00
N ILE A 83 7.33 0.28 -5.74
CA ILE A 83 8.01 0.01 -4.47
C ILE A 83 8.79 1.23 -4.03
N MET A 84 8.77 1.49 -2.72
CA MET A 84 9.54 2.55 -2.07
C MET A 84 10.12 2.06 -0.75
N ASP A 85 11.05 2.82 -0.19
CA ASP A 85 11.48 2.62 1.19
C ASP A 85 10.35 3.00 2.16
N SER A 86 10.36 2.46 3.37
CA SER A 86 9.34 2.76 4.39
C SER A 86 9.39 4.21 4.90
N SER A 87 10.46 4.94 4.58
CA SER A 87 10.59 6.39 4.73
C SER A 87 9.87 7.20 3.64
N GLY A 88 9.39 6.56 2.57
CA GLY A 88 8.80 7.20 1.40
C GLY A 88 9.81 7.54 0.28
N THR A 89 11.10 7.26 0.50
CA THR A 89 12.18 7.54 -0.47
C THR A 89 12.35 6.40 -1.48
N ASN A 90 13.18 6.63 -2.52
CA ASN A 90 13.55 5.63 -3.52
C ASN A 90 12.34 4.94 -4.20
N GLN A 91 11.31 5.72 -4.51
CA GLN A 91 10.13 5.26 -5.23
C GLN A 91 10.53 4.84 -6.64
N LYS A 92 10.15 3.62 -7.03
CA LYS A 92 10.40 3.10 -8.37
C LYS A 92 9.33 2.11 -8.78
N GLN A 93 9.11 2.02 -10.08
CA GLN A 93 8.27 1.01 -10.68
C GLN A 93 8.92 -0.38 -10.51
N LEU A 94 8.12 -1.36 -10.11
CA LEU A 94 8.52 -2.75 -9.91
C LEU A 94 8.12 -3.64 -11.10
N ALA A 95 6.99 -3.34 -11.75
CA ALA A 95 6.53 -4.01 -12.97
C ALA A 95 6.41 -3.00 -14.10
N ASP A 96 7.02 -3.27 -15.25
CA ASP A 96 7.05 -2.43 -16.45
C ASP A 96 5.76 -2.48 -17.29
N GLN A 97 4.93 -3.49 -17.04
CA GLN A 97 3.62 -3.68 -17.66
C GLN A 97 2.49 -3.19 -16.75
N GLN A 98 1.35 -2.85 -17.35
CA GLN A 98 0.16 -2.50 -16.58
C GLN A 98 -0.36 -3.70 -15.81
N ILE A 99 -0.60 -3.52 -14.51
CA ILE A 99 -1.12 -4.54 -13.61
C ILE A 99 -2.52 -4.17 -13.12
N ASP A 100 -3.32 -5.19 -12.86
CA ASP A 100 -4.56 -5.04 -12.11
C ASP A 100 -4.26 -4.73 -10.63
N TYR A 101 -5.27 -4.34 -9.86
CA TYR A 101 -5.16 -4.01 -8.43
C TYR A 101 -4.76 -5.20 -7.55
N SER A 102 -4.73 -6.42 -8.11
CA SER A 102 -4.45 -7.65 -7.37
C SER A 102 -2.98 -8.06 -7.50
N TYR A 103 -2.24 -7.90 -6.40
CA TYR A 103 -0.92 -8.47 -6.23
C TYR A 103 -0.74 -9.02 -4.80
N CYS A 104 0.20 -9.93 -4.63
CA CYS A 104 0.56 -10.49 -3.34
C CYS A 104 2.07 -10.68 -3.27
N ILE A 105 2.64 -10.31 -2.13
CA ILE A 105 4.06 -10.42 -1.88
C ILE A 105 4.28 -11.69 -1.07
N ALA A 106 5.28 -12.49 -1.48
CA ALA A 106 5.62 -13.67 -0.73
C ALA A 106 5.95 -13.30 0.72
N PRO A 107 5.65 -14.15 1.71
CA PRO A 107 6.09 -13.92 3.08
C PRO A 107 7.59 -13.72 3.15
N THR A 108 8.35 -14.31 2.23
CA THR A 108 9.79 -14.15 2.11
C THR A 108 10.23 -12.86 1.40
N GLY A 109 9.31 -12.00 0.95
CA GLY A 109 9.48 -10.65 0.38
C GLY A 109 10.47 -10.50 -0.79
N ASP A 110 11.01 -11.62 -1.26
CA ASP A 110 11.84 -11.78 -2.44
C ASP A 110 11.02 -11.93 -3.71
N LYS A 111 9.72 -12.27 -3.56
CA LYS A 111 8.81 -12.56 -4.66
C LYS A 111 7.52 -11.77 -4.63
N VAL A 112 6.97 -11.52 -5.81
CA VAL A 112 5.64 -10.93 -5.98
C VAL A 112 4.86 -11.65 -7.08
N VAL A 113 3.60 -11.95 -6.79
CA VAL A 113 2.63 -12.45 -7.75
C VAL A 113 1.66 -11.33 -8.07
N TYR A 114 1.45 -11.05 -9.35
CA TYR A 114 0.53 -10.02 -9.81
C TYR A 114 -0.19 -10.48 -11.08
N LEU A 115 -1.32 -9.84 -11.37
CA LEU A 115 -2.05 -10.02 -12.62
C LEU A 115 -1.73 -8.87 -13.57
N VAL A 116 -1.36 -9.19 -14.81
CA VAL A 116 -1.14 -8.21 -15.87
C VAL A 116 -2.47 -7.89 -16.56
N SER A 117 -2.78 -6.60 -16.73
CA SER A 117 -4.02 -6.17 -17.38
C SER A 117 -3.84 -6.18 -18.91
N ASN A 118 -4.00 -7.35 -19.54
CA ASN A 118 -3.83 -7.49 -21.00
C ASN A 118 -5.14 -7.29 -21.78
N ASN A 119 -6.19 -6.72 -21.15
CA ASN A 119 -7.58 -6.79 -21.64
C ASN A 119 -8.05 -8.22 -21.99
N SER A 120 -7.32 -9.22 -21.49
CA SER A 120 -7.62 -10.64 -21.59
C SER A 120 -7.47 -11.20 -20.19
N TRP A 121 -8.56 -11.72 -19.62
CA TRP A 121 -8.56 -12.43 -18.35
C TRP A 121 -7.90 -13.82 -18.51
N THR A 122 -6.73 -13.88 -19.15
CA THR A 122 -6.01 -15.12 -19.38
C THR A 122 -4.98 -15.31 -18.27
N TYR A 123 -5.07 -16.45 -17.61
CA TYR A 123 -4.15 -16.89 -16.54
C TYR A 123 -2.71 -17.14 -17.03
N GLU A 124 -2.42 -16.87 -18.30
CA GLU A 124 -1.17 -17.27 -18.97
C GLU A 124 0.02 -16.35 -18.69
N ASN A 125 -0.20 -15.16 -18.12
CA ASN A 125 0.85 -14.13 -17.95
C ASN A 125 1.17 -13.77 -16.49
N GLY A 126 0.80 -14.62 -15.53
CA GLY A 126 1.26 -14.48 -14.15
C GLY A 126 2.75 -14.81 -14.07
N THR A 127 3.62 -13.82 -14.23
CA THR A 127 5.06 -14.04 -14.07
C THR A 127 5.40 -14.07 -12.59
N LEU A 128 5.81 -15.24 -12.10
CA LEU A 128 6.34 -15.45 -10.76
C LEU A 128 7.77 -14.89 -10.73
N TRP A 129 7.95 -13.70 -10.19
CA TRP A 129 9.28 -13.23 -9.76
C TRP A 129 9.43 -13.53 -8.28
#